data_AF-A0A8T5LVM0-F1
#
_entry.id   AF-A0A8T5LVM0-F1
#
_cell.length_a   1.000
_cell.length_b   1.000
_cell.length_c   1.000
_cell.angle_alpha   90.00
_cell.angle_beta   90.00
_cell.angle_gamma   90.00
#
_symmetry.space_group_name_H-M   'P 1'
#
loop_
_entity.id
_entity.type
_entity.pdbx_description
1 polymer ?
#
loop_
_entity_poly.entity_id
_entity_poly.type
_entity_poly.pdbx_seq_one_letter_code
_entity_poly.pdbx_strand_id
1 'polypeptide(L)'
;MSLISLTFGNSRSETVSEVISPNLEVITPEDQIQAMPGIENRVEVKKACQFVGHSDVYIVGQIVSGVVSNQMKGSLAGNSFQIVELESKYGHRIAKEGMTVGITVRGIPKESLKTGHVITFTQ
;
A
#
# COMPACT_ATOMS: atom_id res chain seq x y z
N MET A 1 27.11 15.78 32.72
CA MET A 1 27.09 15.04 31.43
C MET A 1 25.95 14.04 31.50
N SER A 2 24.95 14.15 30.61
CA SER A 2 23.74 13.32 30.64
C SER A 2 23.97 12.06 29.81
N LEU A 3 23.76 10.88 30.43
CA LEU A 3 23.97 9.58 29.80
C LEU A 3 22.66 9.18 29.10
N ILE A 4 22.60 9.35 27.78
CA ILE A 4 21.48 8.90 26.96
C ILE A 4 21.72 7.42 26.63
N SER A 5 20.84 6.53 27.12
CA SER A 5 20.86 5.11 26.78
C SER A 5 19.97 4.86 25.56
N LEU A 6 20.59 4.50 24.43
CA LEU A 6 19.91 4.02 23.21
C LEU A 6 19.73 2.51 23.32
N THR A 7 18.51 2.05 23.61
CA THR A 7 18.16 0.62 23.48
C THR A 7 17.86 0.30 22.03
N PHE A 8 18.79 -0.40 21.38
CA PHE A 8 18.57 -1.03 20.08
C PHE A 8 17.67 -2.25 20.27
N GLY A 9 16.46 -2.20 19.71
CA GLY A 9 15.58 -3.35 19.57
C GLY A 9 16.22 -4.36 18.62
N ASN A 10 16.73 -5.45 19.21
CA ASN A 10 17.40 -6.54 18.51
C ASN A 10 16.36 -7.30 17.67
N SER A 11 16.41 -7.14 16.35
CA SER A 11 15.66 -7.95 15.40
C SER A 11 16.28 -9.35 15.32
N ARG A 12 15.71 -10.30 16.07
CA ARG A 12 15.82 -11.73 15.77
C ARG A 12 14.45 -12.37 15.75
N SER A 13 13.96 -12.53 14.53
CA SER A 13 12.99 -13.54 14.15
C SER A 13 13.64 -14.92 14.30
N GLU A 14 13.08 -15.79 15.13
CA GLU A 14 12.96 -17.24 14.92
C GLU A 14 12.15 -17.87 16.09
N THR A 15 10.86 -18.09 15.81
CA THR A 15 9.96 -19.14 16.30
C THR A 15 10.42 -20.02 17.49
N VAL A 16 9.76 -19.88 18.65
CA VAL A 16 9.11 -20.99 19.38
C VAL A 16 7.86 -20.45 20.09
N SER A 17 6.74 -21.10 19.80
CA SER A 17 5.42 -20.93 20.38
C SER A 17 5.37 -21.12 21.91
N GLU A 18 4.23 -20.74 22.51
CA GLU A 18 3.76 -21.11 23.85
C GLU A 18 4.18 -20.22 25.04
N VAL A 19 3.67 -18.99 25.10
CA VAL A 19 2.93 -18.53 26.30
C VAL A 19 1.75 -17.67 25.84
N ILE A 20 0.56 -18.24 25.92
CA ILE A 20 -0.72 -17.57 25.69
C ILE A 20 -0.92 -16.57 26.84
N SER A 21 -0.61 -15.29 26.61
CA SER A 21 -1.14 -14.18 27.40
C SER A 21 -2.44 -13.72 26.72
N PRO A 22 -3.62 -13.90 27.35
CA PRO A 22 -4.88 -13.80 26.62
C PRO A 22 -5.36 -12.37 26.31
N ASN A 23 -4.63 -11.30 26.65
CA ASN A 23 -5.10 -9.92 26.45
C ASN A 23 -3.95 -8.92 26.24
N LEU A 24 -3.09 -9.13 25.25
CA LEU A 24 -2.28 -8.04 24.70
C LEU A 24 -2.65 -7.90 23.23
N GLU A 25 -3.79 -7.26 22.97
CA GLU A 25 -4.05 -6.67 21.66
C GLU A 25 -3.02 -5.55 21.49
N VAL A 26 -1.93 -5.86 20.80
CA VAL A 26 -0.99 -4.86 20.32
C VAL A 26 -1.73 -4.11 19.21
N ILE A 27 -2.44 -3.04 19.58
CA ILE A 27 -3.06 -2.14 18.61
C ILE A 27 -1.93 -1.42 17.91
N THR A 28 -1.82 -1.69 16.62
CA THR A 28 -0.86 -1.05 15.77
C THR A 28 -1.53 0.16 15.08
N PRO A 29 -0.80 1.25 14.76
CA PRO A 29 -1.42 2.43 14.11
C PRO A 29 -2.23 2.11 12.85
N GLU A 30 -1.95 0.99 12.20
CA GLU A 30 -2.64 0.45 11.03
C GLU A 30 -4.04 -0.13 11.30
N ASP A 31 -4.32 -0.62 12.51
CA ASP A 31 -5.66 -1.10 12.91
C ASP A 31 -6.71 0.04 12.92
N GLN A 32 -6.23 1.29 12.89
CA GLN A 32 -7.06 2.49 12.81
C GLN A 32 -7.30 2.97 11.37
N ILE A 33 -6.70 2.35 10.35
CA ILE A 33 -6.94 2.73 8.95
C ILE A 33 -8.25 2.09 8.50
N GLN A 34 -9.35 2.82 8.71
CA GLN A 34 -10.67 2.40 8.29
C GLN A 34 -11.07 3.09 6.98
N ALA A 35 -11.57 2.30 6.03
CA ALA A 35 -12.20 2.84 4.84
C ALA A 35 -13.53 3.51 5.25
N MET A 36 -13.64 4.82 5.03
CA MET A 36 -14.92 5.51 5.23
C MET A 36 -15.83 5.24 4.03
N PRO A 37 -17.07 4.79 4.24
CA PRO A 37 -18.01 4.53 3.16
C PRO A 37 -18.32 5.84 2.41
N GLY A 38 -18.28 5.78 1.08
CA GLY A 38 -18.61 6.92 0.21
C GLY A 38 -17.44 7.81 -0.20
N ILE A 39 -16.21 7.55 0.26
CA ILE A 39 -15.01 8.24 -0.23
C ILE A 39 -14.38 7.42 -1.37
N GLU A 40 -14.14 8.06 -2.52
CA GLU A 40 -13.43 7.44 -3.63
C GLU A 40 -11.94 7.22 -3.28
N ASN A 41 -11.43 6.04 -3.60
CA ASN A 41 -10.03 5.70 -3.38
C ASN A 41 -9.22 6.16 -4.59
N ARG A 42 -8.57 7.31 -4.48
CA ARG A 42 -7.91 7.99 -5.61
C ARG A 42 -6.40 8.02 -5.42
N VAL A 43 -5.67 7.65 -6.47
CA VAL A 43 -4.19 7.66 -6.49
C VAL A 43 -3.69 8.47 -7.66
N GLU A 44 -2.87 9.47 -7.38
CA GLU A 44 -2.14 10.22 -8.40
C GLU A 44 -0.85 9.48 -8.79
N VAL A 45 -0.70 9.17 -10.06
CA VAL A 45 0.48 8.52 -10.63
C VAL A 45 1.64 9.52 -10.65
N LYS A 46 2.70 9.24 -9.89
CA LYS A 46 3.96 10.00 -10.01
C LYS A 46 4.86 9.37 -11.08
N LYS A 47 4.93 8.04 -11.11
CA LYS A 47 5.73 7.30 -12.11
C LYS A 47 5.12 5.93 -12.40
N ALA A 48 5.27 5.44 -13.63
CA ALA A 48 4.88 4.07 -14.02
C ALA A 48 6.01 3.38 -14.78
N CYS A 49 6.30 2.14 -14.40
CA CYS A 49 7.36 1.31 -14.95
C CYS A 49 6.79 -0.10 -15.21
N GLN A 50 7.25 -0.76 -16.27
CA GLN A 50 6.94 -2.16 -16.53
C GLN A 50 8.25 -2.94 -16.50
N PHE A 51 8.28 -4.04 -15.77
CA PHE A 51 9.45 -4.92 -15.74
C PHE A 51 9.51 -5.75 -17.03
N VAL A 52 10.71 -5.94 -17.57
CA VAL A 52 10.91 -6.72 -18.79
C VAL A 52 10.45 -8.16 -18.55
N GLY A 53 9.61 -8.69 -19.43
CA GLY A 53 9.07 -10.06 -19.31
C GLY A 53 7.86 -10.21 -18.38
N HIS A 54 7.37 -9.13 -17.78
CA HIS A 54 6.16 -9.14 -16.95
C HIS A 54 5.02 -8.36 -17.61
N SER A 55 3.79 -8.88 -17.51
CA SER A 55 2.57 -8.17 -17.93
C SER A 55 2.12 -7.10 -16.94
N ASP A 56 2.66 -7.15 -15.72
CA ASP A 56 2.25 -6.31 -14.61
C ASP A 56 3.03 -4.98 -14.64
N VAL A 57 2.36 -3.88 -14.28
CA VAL A 57 2.92 -2.53 -14.27
C VAL A 57 3.10 -2.08 -12.83
N TYR A 58 4.29 -1.57 -12.52
CA TYR A 58 4.61 -0.98 -11.23
C TYR A 58 4.40 0.54 -11.27
N ILE A 59 3.60 1.04 -10.35
CA ILE A 59 3.23 2.45 -10.23
C ILE A 59 3.79 2.99 -8.92
N VAL A 60 4.50 4.11 -8.97
CA VAL A 60 4.75 4.94 -7.79
C VAL A 60 3.67 6.02 -7.78
N GLY A 61 2.81 6.00 -6.76
CA GLY A 61 1.67 6.90 -6.65
C GLY A 61 1.54 7.54 -5.27
N GLN A 62 0.78 8.62 -5.21
CA GLN A 62 0.36 9.25 -3.96
C GLN A 62 -1.15 9.11 -3.80
N ILE A 63 -1.60 8.65 -2.63
CA ILE A 63 -3.03 8.56 -2.35
C ILE A 63 -3.56 9.96 -2.09
N VAL A 64 -4.48 10.41 -2.94
CA VAL A 64 -5.09 11.74 -2.89
C VAL A 64 -6.34 11.72 -2.02
N SER A 65 -7.07 10.62 -2.02
CA SER A 65 -8.25 10.43 -1.16
C SER A 65 -8.52 8.96 -0.90
N GLY A 66 -9.16 8.68 0.23
CA GLY A 66 -9.61 7.34 0.60
C GLY A 66 -8.50 6.43 1.09
N VAL A 67 -8.73 5.13 0.99
CA VAL A 67 -7.85 4.07 1.46
C VAL A 67 -7.65 3.07 0.34
N VAL A 68 -6.39 2.74 0.03
CA VAL A 68 -6.06 1.75 -1.00
C VAL A 68 -5.50 0.51 -0.34
N SER A 69 -5.98 -0.65 -0.74
CA SER A 69 -5.52 -1.95 -0.23
C SER A 69 -5.19 -2.90 -1.38
N ASN A 70 -4.46 -3.97 -1.06
CA ASN A 70 -4.28 -5.08 -1.98
C ASN A 70 -5.62 -5.59 -2.53
N GLN A 71 -5.57 -6.15 -3.74
CA GLN A 71 -6.69 -6.77 -4.45
C GLN A 71 -7.83 -5.82 -4.87
N MET A 72 -7.75 -4.52 -4.56
CA MET A 72 -8.68 -3.53 -5.10
C MET A 72 -8.64 -3.51 -6.62
N LYS A 73 -9.80 -3.20 -7.22
CA LYS A 73 -9.96 -3.14 -8.67
C LYS A 73 -10.12 -1.69 -9.10
N GLY A 74 -9.85 -1.43 -10.36
CA GLY A 74 -10.10 -0.13 -10.97
C GLY A 74 -10.42 -0.28 -12.44
N SER A 75 -10.84 0.83 -13.04
CA SER A 75 -11.09 0.91 -14.48
C SER A 75 -10.56 2.23 -15.01
N LEU A 76 -9.84 2.19 -16.13
CA LEU A 76 -9.30 3.36 -16.80
C LEU A 76 -9.38 3.17 -18.30
N ALA A 77 -10.00 4.13 -19.00
CA ALA A 77 -10.15 4.12 -20.45
C ALA A 77 -10.70 2.80 -21.03
N GLY A 78 -11.63 2.15 -20.30
CA GLY A 78 -12.24 0.88 -20.68
C GLY A 78 -11.46 -0.38 -20.29
N ASN A 79 -10.24 -0.25 -19.76
CA ASN A 79 -9.47 -1.38 -19.23
C ASN A 79 -9.74 -1.55 -17.74
N SER A 80 -10.17 -2.75 -17.34
CA SER A 80 -10.24 -3.14 -15.93
C SER A 80 -8.88 -3.65 -15.46
N PHE A 81 -8.45 -3.22 -14.30
CA PHE A 81 -7.20 -3.67 -13.68
C PHE A 81 -7.40 -3.96 -12.19
N GLN A 82 -6.43 -4.64 -11.61
CA GLN A 82 -6.43 -5.03 -10.21
C GLN A 82 -5.05 -4.78 -9.59
N ILE A 83 -5.04 -4.35 -8.32
CA ILE A 83 -3.85 -4.29 -7.49
C ILE A 83 -3.45 -5.72 -7.12
N VAL A 84 -2.29 -6.16 -7.61
CA VAL A 84 -1.66 -7.41 -7.21
C VAL A 84 -0.96 -7.22 -5.87
N GLU A 85 -0.24 -6.11 -5.73
CA GLU A 85 0.58 -5.81 -4.57
C GLU A 85 0.67 -4.30 -4.32
N LEU A 86 0.64 -3.93 -3.05
CA LEU A 86 0.82 -2.57 -2.56
C LEU A 86 1.99 -2.58 -1.58
N GLU A 87 2.97 -1.75 -1.87
CA GLU A 87 4.16 -1.52 -1.07
C GLU A 87 4.09 -0.10 -0.50
N SER A 88 4.05 0.02 0.82
CA SER A 88 4.26 1.29 1.49
C SER A 88 5.63 1.31 2.15
N LYS A 89 6.12 2.51 2.52
CA LYS A 89 7.39 2.68 3.26
C LYS A 89 7.51 1.80 4.50
N TYR A 90 6.37 1.39 5.06
CA TYR A 90 6.28 0.63 6.30
C TYR A 90 5.89 -0.85 6.06
N GLY A 91 5.92 -1.34 4.81
CA GLY A 91 5.62 -2.74 4.46
C GLY A 91 4.14 -3.13 4.53
N HIS A 92 3.23 -2.16 4.62
CA HIS A 92 1.81 -2.42 4.76
C HIS A 92 1.10 -2.72 3.43
N ARG A 93 0.05 -3.57 3.52
CA ARG A 93 -0.89 -3.92 2.43
C ARG A 93 -2.07 -2.95 2.28
N ILE A 94 -2.08 -1.89 3.09
CA ILE A 94 -3.08 -0.83 3.13
C ILE A 94 -2.34 0.51 3.23
N ALA A 95 -2.85 1.53 2.56
CA ALA A 95 -2.37 2.89 2.66
C ALA A 95 -3.51 3.90 2.58
N LYS A 96 -3.33 5.03 3.28
CA LYS A 96 -4.32 6.10 3.38
C LYS A 96 -3.87 7.36 2.65
N GLU A 97 -4.80 8.31 2.53
CA GLU A 97 -4.55 9.65 2.01
C GLU A 97 -3.23 10.26 2.52
N GLY A 98 -2.50 10.89 1.60
CA GLY A 98 -1.21 11.53 1.83
C GLY A 98 -0.01 10.59 1.70
N MET A 99 -0.20 9.26 1.74
CA MET A 99 0.90 8.31 1.62
C MET A 99 1.40 8.16 0.18
N THR A 100 2.72 8.04 0.02
CA THR A 100 3.34 7.57 -1.22
C THR A 100 3.52 6.06 -1.15
N VAL A 101 3.09 5.37 -2.21
CA VAL A 101 3.08 3.91 -2.30
C VAL A 101 3.59 3.42 -3.65
N GLY A 102 4.21 2.25 -3.64
CA GLY A 102 4.39 1.40 -4.81
C GLY A 102 3.15 0.53 -4.99
N ILE A 103 2.64 0.43 -6.21
CA ILE A 103 1.46 -0.38 -6.54
C ILE A 103 1.78 -1.19 -7.78
N THR A 104 1.74 -2.51 -7.67
CA THR A 104 1.80 -3.42 -8.81
C THR A 104 0.38 -3.69 -9.29
N VAL A 105 0.08 -3.32 -10.53
CA VAL A 105 -1.23 -3.51 -11.16
C VAL A 105 -1.16 -4.45 -12.35
N ARG A 106 -2.21 -5.24 -12.52
CA ARG A 106 -2.39 -6.15 -13.66
C ARG A 106 -3.62 -5.75 -14.48
N GLY A 107 -3.51 -5.85 -15.81
CA GLY A 107 -4.63 -5.62 -16.74
C GLY A 107 -4.68 -4.22 -17.35
N ILE A 108 -3.70 -3.37 -17.08
CA ILE A 108 -3.57 -2.04 -17.70
C ILE A 108 -2.21 -1.90 -18.38
N PRO A 109 -2.16 -1.44 -19.64
CA PRO A 109 -0.89 -1.17 -20.32
C PRO A 109 -0.22 0.08 -19.74
N LYS A 110 1.11 0.06 -19.69
CA LYS A 110 1.92 1.18 -19.15
C LYS A 110 1.62 2.50 -19.87
N GLU A 111 1.33 2.45 -21.16
CA GLU A 111 1.08 3.61 -22.03
C GLU A 111 -0.17 4.41 -21.61
N SER A 112 -1.11 3.77 -20.92
CA SER A 112 -2.30 4.42 -20.36
C SER A 112 -2.02 5.17 -19.05
N LEU A 113 -0.87 4.92 -18.42
CA LEU A 113 -0.49 5.47 -17.12
C LEU A 113 0.50 6.61 -17.30
N LYS A 114 -0.01 7.85 -17.31
CA LYS A 114 0.81 9.06 -17.40
C LYS A 114 1.04 9.68 -16.02
N THR A 115 2.20 10.31 -15.84
CA THR A 115 2.47 11.11 -14.65
C THR A 115 1.43 12.22 -14.50
N GLY A 116 0.90 12.40 -13.29
CA GLY A 116 -0.17 13.34 -12.95
C GLY A 116 -1.59 12.78 -13.16
N HIS A 117 -1.76 11.61 -13.78
CA HIS A 117 -3.08 10.98 -13.87
C HIS A 117 -3.58 10.53 -12.50
N VAL A 118 -4.87 10.72 -12.25
CA VAL A 118 -5.55 10.19 -11.07
C VAL A 118 -6.31 8.93 -11.45
N ILE A 119 -6.01 7.84 -10.76
CA ILE A 119 -6.65 6.54 -10.90
C ILE A 119 -7.63 6.37 -9.73
N THR A 120 -8.83 5.91 -10.03
CA THR A 120 -9.84 5.56 -9.01
C THR A 120 -9.92 4.05 -8.85
N PHE A 121 -9.92 3.59 -7.61
CA PHE A 121 -10.10 2.20 -7.22
C PHE A 121 -11.44 1.99 -6.53
N THR A 122 -12.08 0.88 -6.85
CA THR A 122 -13.32 0.39 -6.24
C THR A 122 -13.00 -0.84 -5.38
N GLN A 123 -13.62 -0.88 -4.21
CA GLN A 123 -13.54 -2.00 -3.27
C GLN A 123 -14.28 -3.23 -3.83
#